data_AF-A0A9J6EMR2-F1
#
_entry.id   AF-A0A9J6EMR2-F1
#
_cell.length_a   1.000
_cell.length_b   1.000
_cell.length_c   1.000
_cell.angle_alpha   90.00
_cell.angle_beta   90.00
_cell.angle_gamma   90.00
#
_symmetry.space_group_name_H-M   'P 1'
#
loop_
_entity.id
_entity.type
_entity.pdbx_description
1 polymer ?
#
loop_
_entity_poly.entity_id
_entity_poly.type
_entity_poly.pdbx_seq_one_letter_code
_entity_poly.pdbx_strand_id
1 'polypeptide(L)'
;MTDVTSRNFERLAPEIEAAIENAAFVAIDTEFTGLVYDPDATPSLFDSIEDRYAKLRQSVASFYVCQLGLCTFTYVPEENLYKAQAYNVYLCPRSFGKVDPQFCVQASSIEFLCQSGFDFNKCFYEGVPYADWACQRAAELYVMNERYFEMPGLSKVYDSVRHWLNNNDRSKSPDGENSLTLTLPEDLSAVVVMADLKTRFPGVLVELSRGGLKLTLPENIEPQRIAAQGRPPTESELRSAMVGFRRCFEVLAASGKPVVGHNMLLDLLLLYHQFCEPLPKSYAKLKAGTELRVPGCLRHQAHVSPASATGTGSDRQRSARASARVTD
;
A
#
# COMPACT_ATOMS: atom_id res chain seq x y z
N MET A 1 14.89 7.18 3.16
CA MET A 1 13.74 6.29 2.93
C MET A 1 12.47 7.09 3.21
N THR A 2 11.51 7.06 2.29
CA THR A 2 10.32 7.94 2.35
C THR A 2 9.13 7.17 2.88
N ASP A 3 8.53 7.62 3.98
CA ASP A 3 7.28 7.04 4.49
C ASP A 3 6.11 7.43 3.59
N VAL A 4 5.37 6.42 3.14
CA VAL A 4 4.19 6.54 2.29
C VAL A 4 2.96 6.16 3.12
N THR A 5 2.08 7.13 3.32
CA THR A 5 0.80 6.98 4.03
C THR A 5 -0.33 7.56 3.18
N SER A 6 -1.57 7.33 3.57
CA SER A 6 -2.76 7.88 2.91
C SER A 6 -2.78 9.42 2.84
N ARG A 7 -1.93 10.12 3.61
CA ARG A 7 -1.76 11.58 3.53
C ARG A 7 -1.00 12.02 2.28
N ASN A 8 -0.01 11.23 1.85
CA ASN A 8 0.92 11.61 0.77
C ASN A 8 0.90 10.66 -0.43
N PHE A 9 0.21 9.52 -0.33
CA PHE A 9 0.21 8.47 -1.36
C PHE A 9 -0.18 8.98 -2.74
N GLU A 10 -1.30 9.70 -2.91
CA GLU A 10 -1.72 10.17 -4.24
C GLU A 10 -0.71 11.15 -4.88
N ARG A 11 0.07 11.87 -4.07
CA ARG A 11 1.15 12.74 -4.56
C ARG A 11 2.40 11.94 -4.94
N LEU A 12 2.71 10.89 -4.17
CA LEU A 12 3.90 10.07 -4.37
C LEU A 12 3.70 8.92 -5.36
N ALA A 13 2.46 8.49 -5.61
CA ALA A 13 2.17 7.34 -6.47
C ALA A 13 2.77 7.48 -7.88
N PRO A 14 2.64 8.63 -8.59
CA PRO A 14 3.27 8.80 -9.90
C PRO A 14 4.81 8.70 -9.85
N GLU A 15 5.43 9.17 -8.76
CA GLU A 15 6.87 9.06 -8.55
C GLU A 15 7.28 7.60 -8.31
N ILE A 16 6.55 6.87 -7.47
CA ILE A 16 6.80 5.45 -7.17
C ILE A 16 6.63 4.61 -8.43
N GLU A 17 5.56 4.83 -9.20
CA GLU A 17 5.29 4.14 -10.47
C GLU A 17 6.44 4.38 -11.46
N ALA A 18 6.86 5.63 -11.66
CA ALA A 18 7.99 5.96 -12.52
C ALA A 18 9.32 5.37 -12.01
N ALA A 19 9.54 5.34 -10.69
CA ALA A 19 10.74 4.74 -10.10
C ALA A 19 10.79 3.22 -10.39
N ILE A 20 9.66 2.53 -10.31
CA ILE A 20 9.54 1.10 -10.65
C ILE A 20 9.83 0.86 -12.13
N GLU A 21 9.22 1.64 -13.03
CA GLU A 21 9.39 1.48 -14.49
C GLU A 21 10.85 1.68 -14.92
N ASN A 22 11.52 2.68 -14.34
CA ASN A 22 12.90 3.03 -14.67
C ASN A 22 13.95 2.17 -13.95
N ALA A 23 13.55 1.37 -12.97
CA ALA A 23 14.46 0.52 -12.22
C ALA A 23 15.11 -0.55 -13.11
N ALA A 24 16.33 -0.94 -12.77
CA ALA A 24 16.95 -2.16 -13.27
C ALA A 24 16.41 -3.39 -12.52
N PHE A 25 16.18 -3.26 -11.21
CA PHE A 25 15.55 -4.26 -10.35
C PHE A 25 14.93 -3.58 -9.12
N VAL A 26 14.04 -4.29 -8.44
CA VAL A 26 13.35 -3.81 -7.22
C VAL A 26 13.64 -4.77 -6.08
N ALA A 27 13.95 -4.26 -4.90
CA ALA A 27 13.99 -5.04 -3.67
C ALA A 27 12.73 -4.77 -2.84
N ILE A 28 12.17 -5.82 -2.25
CA ILE A 28 11.03 -5.73 -1.35
C ILE A 28 11.33 -6.43 -0.01
N ASP A 29 10.73 -5.91 1.04
CA ASP A 29 10.72 -6.48 2.38
C ASP A 29 9.40 -6.12 3.06
N THR A 30 8.87 -6.96 3.94
CA THR A 30 7.53 -6.73 4.50
C THR A 30 7.44 -7.01 6.00
N GLU A 31 6.60 -6.22 6.66
CA GLU A 31 6.23 -6.40 8.06
C GLU A 31 4.79 -6.91 8.16
N PHE A 32 4.57 -7.88 9.05
CA PHE A 32 3.28 -8.59 9.17
C PHE A 32 2.63 -8.40 10.53
N THR A 33 1.31 -8.49 10.58
CA THR A 33 0.59 -8.53 11.86
C THR A 33 0.70 -9.86 12.61
N GLY A 34 1.21 -10.91 11.96
CA GLY A 34 1.44 -12.22 12.54
C GLY A 34 2.10 -13.18 11.55
N LEU A 35 2.58 -14.31 12.05
CA LEU A 35 3.33 -15.31 11.26
C LEU A 35 2.63 -16.65 11.20
N VAL A 36 2.04 -17.10 12.32
CA VAL A 36 1.48 -18.44 12.47
C VAL A 36 0.10 -18.31 13.12
N TYR A 37 -0.93 -18.82 12.45
CA TYR A 37 -2.30 -18.75 12.95
C TYR A 37 -2.56 -19.74 14.09
N ASP A 38 -2.09 -20.98 13.91
CA ASP A 38 -2.26 -22.08 14.86
C ASP A 38 -0.95 -22.87 14.98
N PRO A 39 -0.56 -23.39 16.15
CA PRO A 39 0.61 -24.24 16.31
C PRO A 39 0.69 -25.39 15.29
N ASP A 40 -0.44 -26.01 14.94
CA ASP A 40 -0.52 -27.10 13.95
C ASP A 40 -0.30 -26.59 12.51
N ALA A 41 -0.49 -25.29 12.28
CA ALA A 41 -0.18 -24.59 11.03
C ALA A 41 1.31 -24.19 10.92
N THR A 42 2.18 -24.60 11.85
CA THR A 42 3.62 -24.35 11.75
C THR A 42 4.26 -25.25 10.68
N PRO A 43 4.98 -24.67 9.69
CA PRO A 43 5.70 -25.46 8.70
C PRO A 43 6.77 -26.35 9.32
N SER A 44 6.76 -27.63 8.96
CA SER A 44 7.75 -28.63 9.36
C SER A 44 8.77 -28.87 8.24
N LEU A 45 9.99 -29.26 8.62
CA LEU A 45 11.03 -29.68 7.66
C LEU A 45 10.63 -30.91 6.83
N PHE A 46 9.69 -31.70 7.32
CA PHE A 46 9.20 -32.91 6.66
C PHE A 46 7.92 -32.71 5.86
N ASP A 47 7.38 -31.49 5.82
CA ASP A 47 6.18 -31.19 5.04
C ASP A 47 6.46 -31.38 3.55
N SER A 48 5.52 -31.99 2.84
CA SER A 48 5.48 -31.86 1.39
C SER A 48 5.22 -30.38 1.00
N ILE A 49 5.45 -30.04 -0.26
CA ILE A 49 5.17 -28.68 -0.76
C ILE A 49 3.69 -28.33 -0.58
N GLU A 50 2.78 -29.27 -0.81
CA GLU A 50 1.34 -29.04 -0.65
C GLU A 50 0.95 -28.91 0.83
N ASP A 51 1.52 -29.72 1.73
CA ASP A 51 1.26 -29.60 3.17
C ASP A 51 1.74 -28.25 3.72
N ARG A 52 2.96 -27.87 3.35
CA ARG A 52 3.54 -26.56 3.70
C ARG A 52 2.67 -25.43 3.16
N TYR A 53 2.23 -25.53 1.90
CA TYR A 53 1.35 -24.53 1.30
C TYR A 53 0.00 -24.44 2.03
N ALA A 54 -0.62 -25.56 2.37
CA ALA A 54 -1.89 -25.59 3.08
C ALA A 54 -1.79 -24.91 4.45
N LYS A 55 -0.70 -25.16 5.18
CA LYS A 55 -0.38 -24.50 6.46
C LYS A 55 -0.17 -23.00 6.32
N LEU A 56 0.68 -22.58 5.36
CA LEU A 56 0.93 -21.16 5.10
C LEU A 56 -0.34 -20.43 4.66
N ARG A 57 -1.19 -21.06 3.84
CA ARG A 57 -2.45 -20.50 3.37
C ARG A 57 -3.42 -20.16 4.51
N GLN A 58 -3.44 -20.95 5.59
CA GLN A 58 -4.24 -20.62 6.77
C GLN A 58 -3.74 -19.34 7.44
N SER A 59 -2.42 -19.22 7.64
CA SER A 59 -1.83 -18.04 8.27
C SER A 59 -1.99 -16.78 7.40
N VAL A 60 -1.79 -16.90 6.09
CA VAL A 60 -1.93 -15.79 5.12
C VAL A 60 -3.35 -15.24 5.06
N ALA A 61 -4.37 -16.06 5.31
CA ALA A 61 -5.76 -15.63 5.30
C ALA A 61 -6.17 -14.84 6.56
N SER A 62 -5.35 -14.86 7.61
CA SER A 62 -5.66 -14.20 8.90
C SER A 62 -4.80 -12.97 9.14
N PHE A 63 -3.55 -12.96 8.68
CA PHE A 63 -2.64 -11.83 8.85
C PHE A 63 -2.48 -11.05 7.54
N TYR A 64 -1.94 -9.84 7.63
CA TYR A 64 -1.70 -8.99 6.47
C TYR A 64 -0.35 -8.28 6.58
N VAL A 65 0.20 -7.83 5.44
CA VAL A 65 1.35 -6.93 5.41
C VAL A 65 0.91 -5.54 5.85
N CYS A 66 1.36 -5.10 7.02
CA CYS A 66 1.07 -3.78 7.55
C CYS A 66 2.08 -2.71 7.11
N GLN A 67 3.26 -3.12 6.64
CA GLN A 67 4.21 -2.24 5.97
C GLN A 67 4.98 -2.99 4.88
N LEU A 68 5.10 -2.36 3.71
CA LEU A 68 5.92 -2.83 2.59
C LEU A 68 7.09 -1.87 2.38
N GLY A 69 8.31 -2.36 2.58
CA GLY A 69 9.52 -1.74 2.10
C GLY A 69 9.68 -2.00 0.60
N LEU A 70 9.79 -0.94 -0.20
CA LEU A 70 10.02 -1.01 -1.64
C LEU A 70 11.22 -0.16 -2.02
N CYS A 71 12.26 -0.78 -2.56
CA CYS A 71 13.48 -0.09 -2.98
C CYS A 71 13.77 -0.34 -4.47
N THR A 72 13.80 0.72 -5.26
CA THR A 72 14.12 0.66 -6.69
C THR A 72 15.59 0.96 -6.91
N PHE A 73 16.24 0.24 -7.83
CA PHE A 73 17.65 0.43 -8.16
C PHE A 73 17.81 0.78 -9.63
N THR A 74 18.17 2.03 -9.92
CA THR A 74 18.40 2.53 -11.28
C THR A 74 19.89 2.62 -11.55
N TYR A 75 20.36 1.98 -12.62
CA TYR A 75 21.77 2.02 -12.99
C TYR A 75 22.11 3.37 -13.63
N VAL A 76 23.21 4.00 -13.19
CA VAL A 76 23.75 5.25 -13.73
C VAL A 76 25.06 4.92 -14.46
N PRO A 77 25.05 4.75 -15.79
CA PRO A 77 26.21 4.26 -16.55
C PRO A 77 27.45 5.14 -16.42
N GLU A 78 27.27 6.46 -16.37
CA GLU A 78 28.34 7.45 -16.31
C GLU A 78 29.15 7.33 -15.01
N GLU A 79 28.48 6.93 -13.93
CA GLU A 79 29.08 6.80 -12.60
C GLU A 79 29.43 5.35 -12.26
N ASN A 80 28.92 4.37 -13.02
CA ASN A 80 29.01 2.93 -12.71
C ASN A 80 28.48 2.62 -11.30
N LEU A 81 27.36 3.24 -10.93
CA LEU A 81 26.68 3.10 -9.65
C LEU A 81 25.20 2.80 -9.85
N TYR A 82 24.55 2.32 -8.78
CA TYR A 82 23.09 2.27 -8.70
C TYR A 82 22.59 3.38 -7.78
N LYS A 83 21.62 4.14 -8.28
CA LYS A 83 20.81 5.04 -7.46
C LYS A 83 19.66 4.25 -6.85
N ALA A 84 19.54 4.30 -5.53
CA ALA A 84 18.47 3.64 -4.80
C ALA A 84 17.38 4.66 -4.39
N GLN A 85 16.11 4.32 -4.61
CA GLN A 85 14.98 5.06 -4.04
C GLN A 85 14.13 4.10 -3.21
N ALA A 86 14.07 4.36 -1.89
CA ALA A 86 13.44 3.49 -0.91
C ALA A 86 12.18 4.13 -0.29
N TYR A 87 11.11 3.35 -0.24
CA TYR A 87 9.79 3.74 0.25
C TYR A 87 9.31 2.77 1.34
N ASN A 88 8.73 3.31 2.40
CA ASN A 88 8.05 2.57 3.47
C ASN A 88 6.55 2.78 3.34
N VAL A 89 5.86 1.81 2.75
CA VAL A 89 4.44 1.92 2.50
C VAL A 89 3.67 1.32 3.66
N TYR A 90 3.02 2.17 4.45
CA TYR A 90 2.11 1.72 5.49
C TYR A 90 0.78 1.32 4.86
N LEU A 91 0.33 0.10 5.11
CA LEU A 91 -0.87 -0.49 4.51
C LEU A 91 -1.90 -0.76 5.59
N CYS A 92 -3.18 -0.57 5.27
CA CYS A 92 -4.25 -0.96 6.17
C CYS A 92 -5.50 -1.34 5.38
N PRO A 93 -6.09 -2.52 5.62
CA PRO A 93 -7.37 -2.88 5.02
C PRO A 93 -8.45 -1.90 5.50
N ARG A 94 -9.36 -1.54 4.59
CA ARG A 94 -10.44 -0.59 4.87
C ARG A 94 -11.79 -1.20 4.55
N SER A 95 -12.80 -0.79 5.29
CA SER A 95 -14.18 -1.16 5.04
C SER A 95 -14.82 -0.25 4.00
N PHE A 96 -15.57 -0.85 3.07
CA PHE A 96 -16.26 -0.19 1.96
C PHE A 96 -17.66 -0.77 1.79
N GLY A 97 -18.68 -0.03 2.24
CA GLY A 97 -20.07 -0.50 2.17
C GLY A 97 -20.23 -1.83 2.90
N LYS A 98 -20.52 -2.90 2.16
CA LYS A 98 -20.67 -4.27 2.68
C LYS A 98 -19.36 -5.07 2.76
N VAL A 99 -18.26 -4.52 2.26
CA VAL A 99 -16.93 -5.13 2.36
C VAL A 99 -16.31 -4.70 3.69
N ASP A 100 -16.13 -5.64 4.60
CA ASP A 100 -15.52 -5.39 5.91
C ASP A 100 -14.41 -6.42 6.18
N PRO A 101 -13.17 -6.15 5.73
CA PRO A 101 -12.08 -7.10 5.86
C PRO A 101 -11.70 -7.29 7.34
N GLN A 102 -11.67 -8.54 7.77
CA GLN A 102 -11.23 -8.92 9.11
C GLN A 102 -9.80 -9.43 9.08
N PHE A 103 -9.03 -9.11 10.11
CA PHE A 103 -7.66 -9.58 10.26
C PHE A 103 -7.36 -9.87 11.73
N CYS A 104 -6.32 -10.66 11.95
CA CYS A 104 -5.78 -11.00 13.26
C CYS A 104 -4.46 -10.28 13.50
N VAL A 105 -4.08 -10.22 14.78
CA VAL A 105 -2.76 -9.79 15.23
C VAL A 105 -2.19 -10.86 16.16
N GLN A 106 -0.91 -11.16 16.01
CA GLN A 106 -0.19 -12.08 16.88
C GLN A 106 0.60 -11.27 17.90
N ALA A 107 0.37 -11.50 19.20
CA ALA A 107 0.95 -10.71 20.28
C ALA A 107 2.48 -10.58 20.16
N SER A 108 3.18 -11.69 19.93
CA SER A 108 4.64 -11.69 19.77
C SER A 108 5.13 -10.88 18.58
N SER A 109 4.38 -10.85 17.47
CA SER A 109 4.71 -10.04 16.29
C SER A 109 4.52 -8.55 16.57
N ILE A 110 3.44 -8.18 17.27
CA ILE A 110 3.20 -6.80 17.69
C ILE A 110 4.26 -6.34 18.69
N GLU A 111 4.64 -7.17 19.66
CA GLU A 111 5.73 -6.88 20.61
C GLU A 111 7.05 -6.63 19.89
N PHE A 112 7.42 -7.49 18.92
CA PHE A 112 8.62 -7.32 18.11
C PHE A 112 8.61 -6.01 17.30
N LEU A 113 7.48 -5.69 16.66
CA LEU A 113 7.33 -4.43 15.92
C LEU A 113 7.41 -3.21 16.84
N CYS A 114 6.80 -3.26 18.02
CA CYS A 114 6.93 -2.22 19.06
C CYS A 114 8.40 -2.01 19.46
N GLN A 115 9.13 -3.10 19.73
CA GLN A 115 10.56 -3.05 20.10
C GLN A 115 11.44 -2.47 18.97
N SER A 116 11.01 -2.66 17.73
CA SER A 116 11.69 -2.15 16.54
C SER A 116 11.30 -0.70 16.18
N GLY A 117 10.41 -0.07 16.97
CA GLY A 117 9.98 1.32 16.75
C GLY A 117 8.90 1.49 15.68
N PHE A 118 8.13 0.45 15.37
CA PHE A 118 7.03 0.53 14.40
C PHE A 118 5.92 1.49 14.88
N ASP A 119 5.48 2.39 13.99
CA ASP A 119 4.42 3.35 14.27
C ASP A 119 3.05 2.80 13.86
N PHE A 120 2.33 2.22 14.83
CA PHE A 120 0.98 1.72 14.61
C PHE A 120 -0.05 2.82 14.32
N ASN A 121 0.22 4.09 14.64
CA ASN A 121 -0.69 5.17 14.24
C ASN A 121 -0.59 5.41 12.73
N LYS A 122 0.62 5.42 12.16
CA LYS A 122 0.81 5.47 10.71
C LYS A 122 0.16 4.28 10.00
N CYS A 123 0.19 3.09 10.62
CA CYS A 123 -0.50 1.92 10.10
C CYS A 123 -2.02 2.06 10.15
N PHE A 124 -2.62 2.20 11.32
CA PHE A 124 -4.08 2.09 11.47
C PHE A 124 -4.84 3.37 11.11
N TYR A 125 -4.35 4.55 11.49
CA TYR A 125 -5.00 5.81 11.12
C TYR A 125 -4.65 6.25 9.72
N GLU A 126 -3.40 6.04 9.30
CA GLU A 126 -2.87 6.62 8.07
C GLU A 126 -2.55 5.60 6.99
N GLY A 127 -2.71 4.31 7.22
CA GLY A 127 -2.36 3.27 6.25
C GLY A 127 -3.07 3.48 4.92
N VAL A 128 -2.30 3.38 3.85
CA VAL A 128 -2.79 3.46 2.48
C VAL A 128 -3.81 2.33 2.27
N PRO A 129 -5.03 2.63 1.80
CA PRO A 129 -5.98 1.59 1.47
C PRO A 129 -5.46 0.71 0.35
N TYR A 130 -6.02 -0.49 0.26
CA TYR A 130 -5.86 -1.36 -0.90
C TYR A 130 -7.15 -2.16 -1.07
N ALA A 131 -7.40 -2.59 -2.29
CA ALA A 131 -8.49 -3.50 -2.59
C ALA A 131 -7.95 -4.60 -3.50
N ASP A 132 -8.15 -5.87 -3.16
CA ASP A 132 -7.95 -6.97 -4.09
C ASP A 132 -8.99 -6.90 -5.23
N TRP A 133 -8.91 -7.81 -6.21
CA TRP A 133 -9.86 -7.79 -7.33
C TRP A 133 -11.32 -7.96 -6.90
N ALA A 134 -11.58 -8.72 -5.83
CA ALA A 134 -12.94 -8.97 -5.34
C ALA A 134 -13.51 -7.73 -4.62
N CYS A 135 -12.74 -7.13 -3.74
CA CYS A 135 -13.08 -5.91 -3.01
C CYS A 135 -13.28 -4.75 -3.97
N GLN A 136 -12.44 -4.60 -5.00
CA GLN A 136 -12.63 -3.57 -6.01
C GLN A 136 -13.97 -3.72 -6.74
N ARG A 137 -14.31 -4.93 -7.21
CA ARG A 137 -15.61 -5.16 -7.87
C ARG A 137 -16.78 -4.86 -6.95
N ALA A 138 -16.68 -5.25 -5.68
CA ALA A 138 -17.72 -4.94 -4.69
C ALA A 138 -17.85 -3.43 -4.43
N ALA A 139 -16.73 -2.71 -4.36
CA ALA A 139 -16.70 -1.26 -4.22
C ALA A 139 -17.26 -0.54 -5.47
N GLU A 140 -16.95 -1.03 -6.67
CA GLU A 140 -17.55 -0.54 -7.93
C GLU A 140 -19.06 -0.74 -7.93
N LEU A 141 -19.54 -1.92 -7.54
CA LEU A 141 -20.97 -2.18 -7.40
C LEU A 141 -21.62 -1.29 -6.35
N TYR A 142 -20.93 -0.98 -5.25
CA TYR A 142 -21.42 -0.04 -4.24
C TYR A 142 -21.58 1.38 -4.83
N VAL A 143 -20.55 1.89 -5.51
CA VAL A 143 -20.59 3.21 -6.14
C VAL A 143 -21.67 3.29 -7.22
N MET A 144 -21.77 2.26 -8.07
CA MET A 144 -22.72 2.20 -9.20
C MET A 144 -24.17 1.89 -8.78
N ASN A 145 -24.40 0.79 -8.06
CA ASN A 145 -25.75 0.27 -7.79
C ASN A 145 -26.40 0.89 -6.56
N GLU A 146 -25.63 1.27 -5.54
CA GLU A 146 -26.20 1.94 -4.36
C GLU A 146 -26.34 3.46 -4.57
N ARG A 147 -26.13 3.93 -5.81
CA ARG A 147 -26.23 5.34 -6.21
C ARG A 147 -25.54 6.22 -5.17
N TYR A 148 -24.26 5.93 -4.88
CA TYR A 148 -23.50 6.60 -3.80
C TYR A 148 -23.71 8.13 -3.81
N PHE A 149 -23.66 8.74 -5.00
CA PHE A 149 -23.86 10.19 -5.18
C PHE A 149 -25.25 10.72 -4.77
N GLU A 150 -26.21 9.85 -4.52
CA GLU A 150 -27.59 10.15 -4.13
C GLU A 150 -27.90 9.74 -2.69
N MET A 151 -26.90 9.21 -1.96
CA MET A 151 -27.09 8.83 -0.57
C MET A 151 -27.50 10.03 0.28
N PRO A 152 -28.52 9.88 1.15
CA PRO A 152 -28.95 10.95 2.04
C PRO A 152 -27.81 11.47 2.92
N GLY A 153 -27.73 12.79 3.08
CA GLY A 153 -26.73 13.44 3.93
C GLY A 153 -25.41 13.76 3.25
N LEU A 154 -25.12 13.17 2.08
CA LEU A 154 -23.88 13.44 1.35
C LEU A 154 -23.78 14.89 0.86
N SER A 155 -24.90 15.49 0.46
CA SER A 155 -24.97 16.92 0.12
C SER A 155 -24.59 17.82 1.31
N LYS A 156 -25.07 17.48 2.51
CA LYS A 156 -24.74 18.22 3.74
C LYS A 156 -23.24 18.17 4.03
N VAL A 157 -22.60 17.01 3.84
CA VAL A 157 -21.15 16.86 3.97
C VAL A 157 -20.44 17.85 3.05
N TYR A 158 -20.79 17.89 1.77
CA TYR A 158 -20.14 18.79 0.80
C TYR A 158 -20.40 20.27 1.09
N ASP A 159 -21.61 20.61 1.50
CA ASP A 159 -21.98 21.99 1.81
C ASP A 159 -21.27 22.48 3.07
N SER A 160 -21.10 21.63 4.09
CA SER A 160 -20.26 21.93 5.26
C SER A 160 -18.81 22.20 4.87
N VAL A 161 -18.23 21.41 3.96
CA VAL A 161 -16.85 21.64 3.48
C VAL A 161 -16.74 22.94 2.68
N ARG A 162 -17.68 23.22 1.77
CA ARG A 162 -17.69 24.49 1.02
C ARG A 162 -17.88 25.69 1.94
N HIS A 163 -18.77 25.58 2.92
CA HIS A 163 -19.01 26.64 3.89
C HIS A 163 -17.75 26.91 4.71
N TRP A 164 -17.07 25.86 5.20
CA TRP A 164 -15.79 26.00 5.87
C TRP A 164 -14.75 26.65 4.97
N LEU A 165 -14.53 26.16 3.75
CA LEU A 165 -13.53 26.73 2.83
C LEU A 165 -13.81 28.21 2.47
N ASN A 166 -15.07 28.60 2.29
CA ASN A 166 -15.41 29.99 1.96
C ASN A 166 -15.24 30.96 3.14
N ASN A 167 -15.40 30.48 4.37
CA ASN A 167 -15.35 31.29 5.58
C ASN A 167 -14.08 31.09 6.42
N ASN A 168 -13.17 30.21 6.00
CA ASN A 168 -11.87 30.02 6.62
C ASN A 168 -10.96 31.22 6.28
N ASP A 169 -11.16 32.31 7.00
CA ASP A 169 -10.36 33.52 6.89
C ASP A 169 -9.21 33.47 7.89
N ARG A 170 -8.05 32.98 7.42
CA ARG A 170 -6.82 32.86 8.22
C ARG A 170 -6.30 34.21 8.73
N SER A 171 -6.71 35.32 8.11
CA SER A 171 -6.31 36.66 8.55
C SER A 171 -7.00 37.12 9.84
N LYS A 172 -8.16 36.51 10.17
CA LYS A 172 -8.99 36.89 11.33
C LYS A 172 -8.75 36.04 12.57
N SER A 173 -8.06 34.91 12.46
CA SER A 173 -7.77 34.03 13.60
C SER A 173 -6.48 33.25 13.34
N PRO A 174 -5.31 33.81 13.71
CA PRO A 174 -4.02 33.13 13.58
C PRO A 174 -3.96 31.82 14.36
N ASP A 175 -4.69 31.74 15.48
CA ASP A 175 -4.83 30.55 16.34
C ASP A 175 -6.11 29.73 16.03
N GLY A 176 -6.86 30.10 14.99
CA GLY A 176 -8.10 29.43 14.62
C GLY A 176 -7.84 28.00 14.14
N GLU A 177 -8.67 27.05 14.57
CA GLU A 177 -8.57 25.67 14.11
C GLU A 177 -8.78 25.63 12.58
N ASN A 178 -7.68 25.53 11.82
CA ASN A 178 -7.67 25.40 10.35
C ASN A 178 -8.10 23.98 9.93
N SER A 179 -9.14 23.49 10.60
CA SER A 179 -9.65 22.14 10.48
C SER A 179 -11.16 22.09 10.65
N LEU A 180 -11.78 21.13 9.98
CA LEU A 180 -13.21 20.83 10.10
C LEU A 180 -13.36 19.36 10.47
N THR A 181 -14.13 19.05 11.51
CA THR A 181 -14.49 17.67 11.83
C THR A 181 -15.89 17.37 11.32
N LEU A 182 -16.00 16.34 10.50
CA LEU A 182 -17.25 15.85 9.91
C LEU A 182 -17.62 14.51 10.53
N THR A 183 -18.80 14.45 11.15
CA THR A 183 -19.40 13.17 11.54
C THR A 183 -20.13 12.58 10.35
N LEU A 184 -19.79 11.35 10.00
CA LEU A 184 -20.42 10.64 8.89
C LEU A 184 -21.70 9.94 9.36
N PRO A 185 -22.77 9.93 8.55
CA PRO A 185 -23.88 9.00 8.72
C PRO A 185 -23.40 7.54 8.77
N GLU A 186 -24.10 6.68 9.50
CA GLU A 186 -23.72 5.27 9.71
C GLU A 186 -23.60 4.47 8.41
N ASP A 187 -24.40 4.81 7.39
CA ASP A 187 -24.42 4.09 6.10
C ASP A 187 -23.32 4.53 5.12
N LEU A 188 -22.58 5.61 5.41
CA LEU A 188 -21.52 6.10 4.51
C LEU A 188 -20.17 5.47 4.85
N SER A 189 -19.55 4.80 3.88
CA SER A 189 -18.16 4.35 4.03
C SER A 189 -17.24 5.57 4.15
N ALA A 190 -16.53 5.65 5.27
CA ALA A 190 -15.56 6.71 5.51
C ALA A 190 -14.51 6.80 4.40
N VAL A 191 -14.08 5.66 3.85
CA VAL A 191 -13.02 5.65 2.85
C VAL A 191 -13.52 6.11 1.49
N VAL A 192 -14.75 5.76 1.09
CA VAL A 192 -15.37 6.30 -0.13
C VAL A 192 -15.59 7.81 0.00
N VAL A 193 -16.08 8.28 1.15
CA VAL A 193 -16.25 9.72 1.39
C VAL A 193 -14.91 10.45 1.41
N MET A 194 -13.87 9.87 2.00
CA MET A 194 -12.50 10.43 1.95
C MET A 194 -11.99 10.52 0.52
N ALA A 195 -12.17 9.48 -0.29
CA ALA A 195 -11.78 9.49 -1.70
C ALA A 195 -12.53 10.55 -2.49
N ASP A 196 -13.84 10.69 -2.26
CA ASP A 196 -14.65 11.75 -2.88
C ASP A 196 -14.15 13.13 -2.47
N LEU A 197 -14.01 13.40 -1.17
CA LEU A 197 -13.57 14.69 -0.66
C LEU A 197 -12.18 15.09 -1.16
N LYS A 198 -11.21 14.16 -1.17
CA LYS A 198 -9.85 14.42 -1.68
C LYS A 198 -9.84 14.78 -3.17
N THR A 199 -10.69 14.12 -3.95
CA THR A 199 -10.80 14.36 -5.40
C THR A 199 -11.61 15.64 -5.68
N ARG A 200 -12.68 15.85 -4.93
CA ARG A 200 -13.60 16.98 -5.06
C ARG A 200 -12.96 18.28 -4.62
N PHE A 201 -12.14 18.27 -3.57
CA PHE A 201 -11.48 19.43 -3.02
C PHE A 201 -9.96 19.20 -3.00
N PRO A 202 -9.29 19.25 -4.17
CA PRO A 202 -7.88 18.89 -4.28
C PRO A 202 -7.03 19.84 -3.42
N GLY A 203 -6.26 19.29 -2.49
CA GLY A 203 -5.43 20.05 -1.55
C GLY A 203 -5.97 20.09 -0.12
N VAL A 204 -7.22 19.68 0.12
CA VAL A 204 -7.69 19.38 1.47
C VAL A 204 -7.12 18.04 1.93
N LEU A 205 -6.46 18.04 3.08
CA LEU A 205 -6.04 16.81 3.74
C LEU A 205 -7.23 16.24 4.51
N VAL A 206 -7.53 14.96 4.31
CA VAL A 206 -8.66 14.26 4.95
C VAL A 206 -8.14 13.06 5.72
N GLU A 207 -8.44 13.01 7.01
CA GLU A 207 -7.90 12.04 7.97
C GLU A 207 -9.02 11.43 8.83
N LEU A 208 -8.82 10.18 9.25
CA LEU A 208 -9.68 9.56 10.26
C LEU A 208 -9.34 10.12 11.64
N SER A 209 -10.37 10.43 12.43
CA SER A 209 -10.23 11.02 13.76
C SER A 209 -11.29 10.48 14.73
N ARG A 210 -11.16 10.77 16.03
CA ARG A 210 -12.06 10.30 17.10
C ARG A 210 -13.51 10.84 17.03
N GLY A 211 -13.94 11.45 15.93
CA GLY A 211 -15.31 11.93 15.72
C GLY A 211 -15.80 11.84 14.27
N GLY A 212 -15.09 11.08 13.42
CA GLY A 212 -15.33 10.98 11.98
C GLY A 212 -14.12 11.46 11.18
N LEU A 213 -14.37 12.26 10.13
CA LEU A 213 -13.32 12.77 9.26
C LEU A 213 -12.83 14.14 9.72
N LYS A 214 -11.53 14.28 9.95
CA LYS A 214 -10.88 15.59 10.15
C LYS A 214 -10.32 16.07 8.82
N LEU A 215 -10.78 17.23 8.38
CA LEU A 215 -10.28 17.93 7.22
C LEU A 215 -9.33 19.02 7.71
N THR A 216 -8.18 19.15 7.08
CA THR A 216 -7.23 20.24 7.34
C THR A 216 -6.79 20.83 6.01
N LEU A 217 -6.50 22.14 6.00
CA LEU A 217 -6.00 22.81 4.81
C LEU A 217 -4.55 23.25 5.06
N PRO A 218 -3.58 22.89 4.21
CA PRO A 218 -2.20 23.38 4.34
C PRO A 218 -2.11 24.92 4.29
N GLU A 219 -1.15 25.50 5.01
CA GLU A 219 -0.96 26.96 5.13
C GLU A 219 -0.70 27.66 3.78
N ASN A 220 -0.07 26.96 2.84
CA ASN A 220 0.27 27.46 1.51
C ASN A 220 -0.88 27.40 0.50
N ILE A 221 -2.06 26.93 0.92
CA ILE A 221 -3.23 26.79 0.05
C ILE A 221 -4.33 27.77 0.46
N GLU A 222 -4.79 28.58 -0.49
CA GLU A 222 -5.90 29.52 -0.31
C GLU A 222 -7.26 28.79 -0.29
N PRO A 223 -8.03 28.88 0.81
CA PRO A 223 -9.31 28.17 0.97
C PRO A 223 -10.32 28.43 -0.15
N GLN A 224 -10.51 29.70 -0.54
CA GLN A 224 -11.50 30.10 -1.54
C GLN A 224 -11.15 29.56 -2.93
N ARG A 225 -9.86 29.41 -3.25
CA ARG A 225 -9.42 28.79 -4.50
C ARG A 225 -9.85 27.33 -4.57
N ILE A 226 -9.72 26.59 -3.48
CA ILE A 226 -10.14 25.18 -3.43
C ILE A 226 -11.66 25.06 -3.53
N ALA A 227 -12.41 25.92 -2.84
CA ALA A 227 -13.87 25.96 -2.95
C ALA A 227 -14.34 26.18 -4.40
N ALA A 228 -13.69 27.12 -5.12
CA ALA A 228 -14.02 27.45 -6.50
C ALA A 228 -13.64 26.34 -7.51
N GLN A 229 -12.56 25.59 -7.24
CA GLN A 229 -12.11 24.48 -8.08
C GLN A 229 -12.90 23.18 -7.83
N GLY A 230 -13.76 23.16 -6.80
CA GLY A 230 -14.39 21.94 -6.36
C GLY A 230 -15.38 21.37 -7.37
N ARG A 231 -15.19 20.11 -7.77
CA ARG A 231 -16.07 19.41 -8.72
C ARG A 231 -16.38 17.98 -8.27
N PRO A 232 -17.53 17.40 -8.66
CA PRO A 232 -17.75 15.97 -8.46
C PRO A 232 -16.63 15.13 -9.07
N PRO A 233 -16.14 14.09 -8.36
CA PRO A 233 -15.23 13.13 -8.94
C PRO A 233 -15.95 12.29 -9.99
N THR A 234 -15.20 11.84 -10.98
CA THR A 234 -15.66 10.79 -11.89
C THR A 234 -15.60 9.44 -11.19
N GLU A 235 -16.35 8.47 -11.70
CA GLU A 235 -16.33 7.11 -11.19
C GLU A 235 -14.92 6.48 -11.27
N SER A 236 -14.19 6.76 -12.35
CA SER A 236 -12.82 6.28 -12.54
C SER A 236 -11.85 6.84 -11.49
N GLU A 237 -12.04 8.09 -11.06
CA GLU A 237 -11.20 8.70 -10.01
C GLU A 237 -11.46 8.05 -8.65
N LEU A 238 -12.74 7.85 -8.29
CA LEU A 238 -13.11 7.14 -7.06
C LEU A 238 -12.59 5.70 -7.07
N ARG A 239 -12.77 4.99 -8.19
CA ARG A 239 -12.25 3.64 -8.39
C ARG A 239 -10.75 3.60 -8.16
N SER A 240 -10.00 4.50 -8.80
CA SER A 240 -8.54 4.56 -8.66
C SER A 240 -8.11 4.80 -7.21
N ALA A 241 -8.78 5.71 -6.50
CA ALA A 241 -8.51 5.99 -5.08
C ALA A 241 -8.83 4.80 -4.16
N MET A 242 -9.88 4.03 -4.47
CA MET A 242 -10.25 2.83 -3.70
C MET A 242 -9.30 1.65 -3.93
N VAL A 243 -8.77 1.49 -5.15
CA VAL A 243 -7.72 0.50 -5.45
C VAL A 243 -6.48 0.75 -4.61
N GLY A 244 -6.17 2.02 -4.34
CA GLY A 244 -5.10 2.44 -3.44
C GLY A 244 -3.74 1.91 -3.87
N PHE A 245 -2.95 1.37 -2.93
CA PHE A 245 -1.56 0.96 -3.21
C PHE A 245 -1.45 -0.14 -4.28
N ARG A 246 -2.49 -0.94 -4.49
CA ARG A 246 -2.47 -2.01 -5.50
C ARG A 246 -2.10 -1.48 -6.89
N ARG A 247 -2.38 -0.21 -7.24
CA ARG A 247 -1.94 0.35 -8.53
C ARG A 247 -0.42 0.31 -8.73
N CYS A 248 0.35 0.61 -7.69
CA CYS A 248 1.82 0.54 -7.75
C CYS A 248 2.29 -0.91 -7.84
N PHE A 249 1.58 -1.83 -7.17
CA PHE A 249 1.83 -3.26 -7.29
C PHE A 249 1.53 -3.79 -8.70
N GLU A 250 0.47 -3.32 -9.36
CA GLU A 250 0.14 -3.63 -10.75
C GLU A 250 1.24 -3.14 -11.70
N VAL A 251 1.77 -1.92 -11.50
CA VAL A 251 2.92 -1.40 -12.26
C VAL A 251 4.16 -2.26 -12.03
N LEU A 252 4.45 -2.65 -10.79
CA LEU A 252 5.54 -3.58 -10.49
C LEU A 252 5.38 -4.91 -11.21
N ALA A 253 4.16 -5.48 -11.21
CA ALA A 253 3.88 -6.74 -11.89
C ALA A 253 4.04 -6.62 -13.41
N ALA A 254 3.49 -5.56 -14.00
CA ALA A 254 3.55 -5.29 -15.44
C ALA A 254 4.97 -4.95 -15.93
N SER A 255 5.81 -4.38 -15.07
CA SER A 255 7.17 -3.95 -15.42
C SER A 255 8.10 -5.10 -15.82
N GLY A 256 7.81 -6.33 -15.37
CA GLY A 256 8.66 -7.51 -15.59
C GLY A 256 10.06 -7.39 -14.98
N LYS A 257 10.30 -6.42 -14.09
CA LYS A 257 11.62 -6.19 -13.47
C LYS A 257 11.92 -7.31 -12.47
N PRO A 258 13.20 -7.69 -12.31
CA PRO A 258 13.59 -8.61 -11.24
C PRO A 258 13.21 -8.07 -9.87
N VAL A 259 12.55 -8.92 -9.08
CA VAL A 259 12.21 -8.63 -7.69
C VAL A 259 13.10 -9.46 -6.78
N VAL A 260 13.77 -8.77 -5.87
CA VAL A 260 14.77 -9.31 -4.96
C VAL A 260 14.28 -9.18 -3.54
N GLY A 261 14.58 -10.17 -2.72
CA GLY A 261 14.47 -10.07 -1.29
C GLY A 261 14.90 -11.37 -0.63
N HIS A 262 14.78 -11.41 0.69
CA HIS A 262 15.34 -12.45 1.53
C HIS A 262 14.22 -13.23 2.21
N ASN A 263 14.20 -14.56 2.08
CA ASN A 263 13.14 -15.40 2.66
C ASN A 263 11.69 -15.07 2.24
N MET A 264 11.52 -14.53 1.03
CA MET A 264 10.26 -13.92 0.56
C MET A 264 9.05 -14.84 0.34
N LEU A 265 9.08 -16.12 0.73
CA LEU A 265 7.94 -17.01 0.43
C LEU A 265 6.66 -16.50 1.09
N LEU A 266 6.73 -16.12 2.36
CA LEU A 266 5.56 -15.62 3.10
C LEU A 266 5.14 -14.23 2.59
N ASP A 267 6.11 -13.35 2.35
CA ASP A 267 5.91 -12.01 1.77
C ASP A 267 5.09 -12.09 0.48
N LEU A 268 5.51 -12.93 -0.46
CA LEU A 268 4.84 -13.08 -1.75
C LEU A 268 3.43 -13.67 -1.62
N LEU A 269 3.23 -14.61 -0.71
CA LEU A 269 1.92 -15.20 -0.47
C LEU A 269 0.96 -14.15 0.12
N LEU A 270 1.41 -13.34 1.08
CA LEU A 270 0.60 -12.27 1.66
C LEU A 270 0.33 -11.15 0.65
N LEU A 271 1.34 -10.70 -0.10
CA LEU A 271 1.17 -9.69 -1.14
C LEU A 271 0.19 -10.16 -2.22
N TYR A 272 0.29 -11.42 -2.66
CA TYR A 272 -0.71 -12.02 -3.57
C TYR A 272 -2.10 -11.99 -2.94
N HIS A 273 -2.23 -12.42 -1.68
CA HIS A 273 -3.51 -12.48 -1.00
C HIS A 273 -4.17 -11.10 -0.86
N GLN A 274 -3.39 -10.08 -0.52
CA GLN A 274 -3.87 -8.72 -0.30
C GLN A 274 -4.17 -7.96 -1.59
N PHE A 275 -3.35 -8.14 -2.62
CA PHE A 275 -3.42 -7.31 -3.82
C PHE A 275 -4.07 -8.02 -5.00
N CYS A 276 -3.96 -9.35 -5.11
CA CYS A 276 -4.60 -10.07 -6.21
C CYS A 276 -5.94 -10.64 -5.79
N GLU A 277 -5.92 -11.73 -5.04
CA GLU A 277 -7.12 -12.48 -4.69
C GLU A 277 -6.81 -13.49 -3.57
N PRO A 278 -7.85 -14.09 -2.96
CA PRO A 278 -7.67 -15.16 -1.99
C PRO A 278 -6.78 -16.30 -2.52
N LEU A 279 -5.84 -16.78 -1.68
CA LEU A 279 -4.94 -17.85 -2.09
C LEU A 279 -5.74 -19.09 -2.54
N PRO A 280 -5.40 -19.69 -3.70
CA PRO A 280 -6.11 -20.85 -4.23
C PRO A 280 -5.92 -22.07 -3.31
N LYS A 281 -6.78 -23.08 -3.46
CA LYS A 281 -6.74 -24.26 -2.57
C LYS A 281 -5.52 -25.17 -2.75
N SER A 282 -4.81 -25.10 -3.88
CA SER A 282 -3.65 -25.95 -4.16
C SER A 282 -2.46 -25.16 -4.67
N TYR A 283 -1.25 -25.62 -4.36
CA TYR A 283 -0.02 -24.98 -4.77
C TYR A 283 0.14 -24.97 -6.30
N ALA A 284 -0.30 -26.04 -6.98
CA ALA A 284 -0.29 -26.09 -8.44
C ALA A 284 -1.09 -24.94 -9.09
N LYS A 285 -2.25 -24.57 -8.51
CA LYS A 285 -3.04 -23.44 -8.99
C LYS A 285 -2.38 -22.10 -8.68
N LEU A 286 -1.76 -21.97 -7.51
CA LEU A 286 -0.97 -20.78 -7.18
C LEU A 286 0.13 -20.58 -8.22
N LYS A 287 0.94 -21.61 -8.48
CA LYS A 287 2.07 -21.53 -9.42
C LYS A 287 1.64 -21.08 -10.82
N ALA A 288 0.55 -21.66 -11.34
CA ALA A 288 0.00 -21.26 -12.63
C ALA A 288 -0.55 -19.82 -12.66
N GLY A 289 -1.08 -19.33 -11.54
CA GLY A 289 -1.63 -17.97 -11.43
C GLY A 289 -0.57 -16.88 -11.14
N THR A 290 0.48 -17.21 -10.39
CA THR A 290 1.53 -16.26 -9.99
C THR A 290 2.37 -15.79 -11.17
N GLU A 291 2.63 -16.65 -12.16
CA GLU A 291 3.39 -16.29 -13.36
C GLU A 291 2.72 -15.16 -14.18
N LEU A 292 1.41 -14.94 -13.97
CA LEU A 292 0.62 -13.94 -14.67
C LEU A 292 0.36 -12.66 -13.85
N ARG A 293 0.46 -12.73 -12.51
CA ARG A 293 -0.11 -11.71 -11.60
C ARG A 293 0.86 -11.14 -10.56
N VAL A 294 2.01 -11.78 -10.38
CA VAL A 294 3.07 -11.33 -9.46
C VAL A 294 4.30 -10.96 -10.29
N PRO A 295 5.06 -9.91 -9.93
CA PRO A 295 6.25 -9.52 -10.68
C PRO A 295 7.19 -10.70 -10.97
N GLY A 296 7.33 -11.02 -12.26
CA GLY A 296 7.97 -12.23 -12.74
C GLY A 296 9.48 -12.10 -12.92
N CYS A 297 10.25 -12.19 -11.84
CA CYS A 297 11.59 -12.82 -11.79
C CYS A 297 12.11 -12.74 -10.35
N LEU A 298 11.73 -13.71 -9.52
CA LEU A 298 12.17 -13.79 -8.13
C LEU A 298 13.62 -14.28 -8.07
N ARG A 299 14.54 -13.41 -7.65
CA ARG A 299 15.92 -13.82 -7.31
C ARG A 299 16.06 -13.90 -5.79
N HIS A 300 16.02 -15.12 -5.27
CA HIS A 300 16.24 -15.40 -3.85
C HIS A 300 17.73 -15.27 -3.51
N GLN A 301 18.10 -14.35 -2.61
CA GLN A 301 19.51 -14.08 -2.28
C GLN A 301 20.15 -15.10 -1.31
N ALA A 302 19.39 -15.98 -0.65
CA ALA A 302 19.95 -16.89 0.35
C ALA A 302 20.99 -17.91 -0.19
N HIS A 303 21.10 -18.07 -1.51
CA HIS A 303 22.09 -18.95 -2.16
C HIS A 303 23.30 -18.23 -2.80
N VAL A 304 23.47 -16.92 -2.59
CA VAL A 304 24.59 -16.18 -3.18
C VAL A 304 25.68 -15.90 -2.13
N SER A 305 26.38 -16.95 -1.65
CA SER A 305 27.80 -16.95 -1.16
C SER A 305 28.25 -18.29 -0.57
N PRO A 306 29.56 -18.62 -0.64
CA PRO A 306 30.37 -18.76 -1.84
C PRO A 306 30.51 -20.26 -2.22
N ALA A 307 30.32 -20.59 -3.50
CA ALA A 307 30.87 -21.83 -4.01
C ALA A 307 32.40 -21.77 -3.85
N SER A 308 32.95 -22.77 -3.19
CA SER A 308 34.37 -23.01 -2.95
C SER A 308 35.23 -22.60 -4.14
N ALA A 309 36.10 -21.62 -3.92
CA ALA A 309 37.22 -21.33 -4.82
C ALA A 309 38.24 -22.48 -4.71
N THR A 310 38.18 -23.42 -5.64
CA THR A 310 39.32 -24.25 -6.02
C THR A 310 39.55 -24.02 -7.51
N GLY A 311 40.75 -23.51 -7.84
CA GLY A 311 41.20 -23.19 -9.21
C GLY A 311 41.06 -24.38 -10.16
N THR A 312 41.08 -24.21 -11.48
CA THR A 312 42.02 -23.40 -12.27
C THR A 312 41.40 -23.12 -13.64
N GLY A 313 41.52 -21.91 -14.16
CA GLY A 313 41.11 -21.61 -15.54
C GLY A 313 41.15 -20.12 -15.81
N SER A 314 42.16 -19.70 -16.57
CA SER A 314 42.36 -18.33 -17.03
C SER A 314 41.18 -17.86 -17.88
N ASP A 315 40.41 -16.89 -17.39
CA ASP A 315 39.75 -15.93 -18.27
C ASP A 315 39.52 -14.60 -17.56
N ARG A 316 40.02 -13.53 -18.17
CA ARG A 316 39.87 -12.15 -17.69
C ARG A 316 38.43 -11.70 -17.93
N GLN A 317 37.56 -11.85 -16.94
CA GLN A 317 36.34 -11.03 -16.84
C GLN A 317 36.54 -9.96 -15.77
N ARG A 318 36.55 -8.69 -16.21
CA ARG A 318 36.49 -7.53 -15.33
C ARG A 318 35.12 -7.54 -14.64
N SER A 319 35.08 -8.00 -13.39
CA SER A 319 33.96 -7.76 -12.49
C SER A 319 34.02 -6.30 -12.03
N ALA A 320 33.18 -5.44 -12.61
CA ALA A 320 32.89 -4.13 -12.04
C ALA A 320 31.84 -4.32 -10.94
N ARG A 321 32.27 -4.30 -9.67
CA ARG A 321 31.36 -4.18 -8.53
C ARG A 321 30.89 -2.73 -8.47
N ALA A 322 29.65 -2.48 -8.88
CA ALA A 322 28.98 -1.21 -8.60
C ALA A 322 28.58 -1.18 -7.11
N SER A 323 28.90 -0.11 -6.39
CA SER A 323 28.46 0.10 -5.01
C SER A 323 27.13 0.88 -4.99
N ALA A 324 26.20 0.51 -4.11
CA ALA A 324 25.00 1.31 -3.88
C ALA A 324 25.29 2.43 -2.88
N ARG A 325 24.90 3.67 -3.21
CA ARG A 325 24.84 4.79 -2.26
C ARG A 325 23.37 5.21 -2.12
N VAL A 326 22.90 5.28 -0.88
CA VAL A 326 21.63 5.95 -0.55
C VAL A 326 21.95 7.44 -0.46
N THR A 327 21.28 8.26 -1.27
CA THR A 327 21.30 9.72 -1.12
C THR A 327 20.15 10.10 -0.20
N ASP A 328 20.47 10.79 0.90
CA ASP A 328 19.49 11.39 1.82
C ASP A 328 18.64 12.46 1.12
#